data_AF-A0A8J8A3Q6-F1
#
_entry.id   AF-A0A8J8A3Q6-F1
#
_cell.length_a   1.000
_cell.length_b   1.000
_cell.length_c   1.000
_cell.angle_alpha   90.00
_cell.angle_beta   90.00
_cell.angle_gamma   90.00
#
_symmetry.space_group_name_H-M   'P 1'
#
loop_
_entity.id
_entity.type
_entity.pdbx_description
1 polymer ?
#
loop_
_entity_poly.entity_id
_entity_poly.type
_entity_poly.pdbx_seq_one_letter_code
_entity_poly.pdbx_strand_id
1 'polypeptide(L)'
;MCLRGIVLTDHAKERLGEREIDIEEVEAIVNSPKRQFYDLRSGHFVAIGPRNVPSHWLIVAYDKRDDTTEVITVIDTSKSLGKIIERRLSSRRWVEL
;
A
#
# COMPACT_ATOMS: atom_id res chain seq x y z
N MET A 1 23.34 -0.87 2.96
CA MET A 1 23.02 -1.18 1.55
C MET A 1 21.53 -0.93 1.39
N CYS A 2 21.15 0.30 1.06
CA CYS A 2 19.75 0.68 0.90
C CYS A 2 19.39 0.46 -0.56
N LEU A 3 18.59 -0.57 -0.84
CA LEU A 3 17.73 -0.58 -2.02
C LEU A 3 16.80 0.65 -1.86
N ARG A 4 16.33 1.38 -2.87
CA ARG A 4 15.35 0.90 -3.86
C ARG A 4 15.05 2.03 -4.85
N GLY A 5 14.83 1.67 -6.11
CA GLY A 5 14.01 2.49 -7.00
C GLY A 5 12.54 2.22 -6.69
N ILE A 6 11.79 3.23 -6.23
CA ILE A 6 10.32 3.20 -6.31
C ILE A 6 9.91 3.77 -7.65
N VAL A 7 9.04 3.05 -8.35
CA VAL A 7 8.39 3.53 -9.57
C VAL A 7 6.90 3.63 -9.28
N LEU A 8 6.34 4.80 -9.54
CA LEU A 8 4.91 5.05 -9.39
C LEU A 8 4.23 4.90 -10.75
N THR A 9 3.13 4.14 -10.82
CA THR A 9 2.21 4.23 -11.96
C THR A 9 1.59 5.62 -12.03
N ASP A 10 1.05 6.01 -13.18
CA ASP A 10 0.37 7.32 -13.29
C ASP A 10 -0.83 7.43 -12.35
N HIS A 11 -1.53 6.31 -12.12
CA HIS A 11 -2.59 6.26 -11.14
C HIS A 11 -2.07 6.49 -9.71
N ALA A 12 -0.93 5.91 -9.34
CA ALA A 12 -0.33 6.14 -8.03
C ALA A 12 0.12 7.59 -7.87
N LYS A 13 0.78 8.18 -8.89
CA LYS A 13 1.19 9.61 -8.88
C LYS A 13 0.00 10.53 -8.64
N GLU A 14 -1.11 10.29 -9.35
CA GLU A 14 -2.36 11.05 -9.20
C GLU A 14 -2.87 10.96 -7.75
N ARG A 15 -2.95 9.76 -7.17
CA ARG A 15 -3.40 9.57 -5.78
C ARG A 15 -2.51 10.28 -4.75
N LEU A 16 -1.19 10.25 -4.97
CA LEU A 16 -0.25 10.94 -4.08
C LEU A 16 -0.47 12.44 -4.12
N GLY A 17 -0.60 13.02 -5.32
CA GLY A 17 -0.86 14.44 -5.50
C GLY A 17 -2.20 14.91 -4.91
N GLU A 18 -3.29 14.17 -5.16
CA GLU A 18 -4.64 14.53 -4.67
C GLU A 18 -4.78 14.52 -3.14
N ARG A 19 -3.90 13.80 -2.45
CA ARG A 19 -4.00 13.52 -1.01
C ARG A 19 -2.79 13.99 -0.21
N GLU A 20 -1.90 14.72 -0.87
CA GLU A 20 -0.63 15.20 -0.31
C GLU A 20 0.08 14.08 0.46
N ILE A 21 0.23 12.92 -0.21
CA ILE A 21 0.94 11.76 0.33
C ILE A 21 2.38 11.83 -0.11
N ASP A 22 3.28 11.83 0.86
CA ASP A 22 4.71 11.87 0.58
C ASP A 22 5.19 10.50 0.06
N ILE A 23 6.14 10.51 -0.87
CA ILE A 23 6.64 9.25 -1.42
C ILE A 23 7.39 8.45 -0.35
N GLU A 24 8.03 9.13 0.60
CA GLU A 24 8.71 8.57 1.76
C GLU A 24 7.73 7.85 2.71
N GLU A 25 6.47 8.30 2.82
CA GLU A 25 5.44 7.57 3.57
C GLU A 25 5.17 6.21 2.90
N VAL A 26 5.04 6.20 1.57
CA VAL A 26 4.80 4.97 0.79
C VAL A 26 6.00 4.04 0.89
N GLU A 27 7.22 4.56 0.74
CA GLU A 27 8.47 3.82 0.90
C GLU A 27 8.55 3.15 2.27
N ALA A 28 8.32 3.91 3.35
CA ALA A 28 8.36 3.39 4.70
C ALA A 28 7.36 2.23 4.89
N ILE A 29 6.14 2.36 4.35
CA ILE A 29 5.10 1.34 4.47
C ILE A 29 5.40 0.10 3.66
N VAL A 30 5.96 0.23 2.44
CA VAL A 30 6.36 -0.95 1.66
C VAL A 30 7.56 -1.66 2.28
N ASN A 31 8.50 -0.90 2.86
CA ASN A 31 9.71 -1.45 3.47
C ASN A 31 9.45 -2.11 4.83
N SER A 32 8.55 -1.55 5.63
CA SER A 32 8.22 -2.02 6.97
C SER A 32 6.71 -1.93 7.24
N PRO A 33 5.89 -2.77 6.57
CA PRO A 33 4.45 -2.74 6.72
C PRO A 33 4.01 -3.13 8.13
N LYS A 34 2.93 -2.51 8.63
CA LYS A 34 2.25 -2.97 9.85
C LYS A 34 1.44 -4.24 9.59
N ARG A 35 0.86 -4.36 8.40
CA ARG A 35 0.21 -5.57 7.91
C ARG A 35 0.49 -5.73 6.43
N GLN A 36 0.64 -6.98 6.00
CA GLN A 36 0.93 -7.31 4.62
C GLN A 36 -0.01 -8.41 4.12
N PHE A 37 -0.45 -8.29 2.88
CA PHE A 37 -1.32 -9.25 2.23
C PHE A 37 -0.91 -9.47 0.78
N TYR A 38 -1.50 -10.49 0.18
CA TYR A 38 -1.54 -10.69 -1.27
C TYR A 38 -2.99 -10.67 -1.74
N ASP A 39 -3.31 -9.81 -2.72
CA ASP A 39 -4.66 -9.75 -3.33
C ASP A 39 -4.74 -10.76 -4.48
N LEU A 40 -5.46 -11.86 -4.26
CA LEU A 40 -5.63 -12.94 -5.24
C LEU A 40 -6.42 -12.51 -6.48
N ARG A 41 -7.17 -11.41 -6.43
CA ARG A 41 -7.93 -10.93 -7.59
C ARG A 41 -7.08 -10.08 -8.52
N SER A 42 -6.22 -9.22 -7.97
CA SER A 42 -5.37 -8.34 -8.79
C SER A 42 -3.97 -8.90 -9.00
N GLY A 43 -3.53 -9.86 -8.18
CA GLY A 43 -2.18 -10.42 -8.26
C GLY A 43 -1.10 -9.48 -7.71
N HIS A 44 -1.44 -8.61 -6.77
CA HIS A 44 -0.52 -7.62 -6.21
C HIS A 44 -0.32 -7.83 -4.71
N PHE A 45 0.87 -7.45 -4.22
CA PHE A 45 1.08 -7.30 -2.78
C PHE A 45 0.34 -6.07 -2.27
N VAL A 46 -0.11 -6.15 -1.03
CA VAL A 46 -0.74 -5.05 -0.32
C VAL A 46 -0.01 -4.82 0.99
N ALA A 47 0.59 -3.65 1.14
CA ALA A 47 1.18 -3.19 2.40
C ALA A 47 0.23 -2.19 3.06
N ILE A 48 0.09 -2.28 4.38
CA ILE A 48 -0.72 -1.35 5.17
C ILE A 48 0.14 -0.77 6.28
N GLY A 49 0.06 0.55 6.45
CA GLY A 49 0.75 1.25 7.52
C GLY A 49 0.12 2.61 7.84
N PRO A 50 0.50 3.21 8.97
CA PRO A 50 -0.02 4.51 9.37
C PRO A 50 0.54 5.61 8.45
N ARG A 51 -0.24 6.68 8.26
CA ARG A 51 0.25 7.93 7.68
C ARG A 51 1.01 8.75 8.72
N ASN A 52 1.73 9.76 8.23
CA ASN A 52 2.19 10.90 9.03
C ASN A 52 1.03 11.84 9.45
N VAL A 53 -0.20 11.54 9.03
CA VAL A 53 -1.44 12.18 9.46
C VAL A 53 -2.11 11.32 10.56
N PRO A 54 -2.41 11.87 11.75
CA PRO A 54 -2.99 11.11 12.86
C PRO A 54 -4.28 10.38 12.47
N SER A 55 -4.42 9.12 12.88
CA SER A 55 -5.57 8.25 12.62
C SER A 55 -5.82 7.87 11.15
N HIS A 56 -4.94 8.28 10.23
CA HIS A 56 -4.99 7.86 8.84
C HIS A 56 -4.04 6.68 8.58
N TRP A 57 -4.41 5.87 7.60
CA TRP A 57 -3.67 4.69 7.18
C TRP A 57 -3.57 4.67 5.66
N LEU A 58 -2.43 4.21 5.14
CA LEU A 58 -2.30 3.89 3.72
C LEU A 58 -2.46 2.40 3.50
N ILE A 59 -3.18 2.09 2.43
CA ILE A 59 -3.19 0.78 1.80
C ILE A 59 -2.47 0.96 0.47
N VAL A 60 -1.31 0.32 0.34
CA VAL A 60 -0.41 0.43 -0.81
C VAL A 60 -0.45 -0.90 -1.55
N ALA A 61 -0.96 -0.88 -2.79
CA ALA A 61 -0.83 -2.03 -3.68
C ALA A 61 0.44 -1.88 -4.52
N TYR A 62 1.29 -2.90 -4.54
CA TYR A 62 2.59 -2.83 -5.16
C TYR A 62 3.07 -4.21 -5.65
N ASP A 63 4.02 -4.20 -6.57
CA ASP A 63 4.78 -5.37 -7.00
C ASP A 63 6.28 -5.15 -6.74
N LYS A 64 7.01 -6.26 -6.53
CA LYS A 64 8.47 -6.25 -6.48
C LYS A 64 9.00 -6.88 -7.77
N ARG A 65 9.87 -6.16 -8.48
CA ARG A 65 10.58 -6.66 -9.66
C ARG A 65 12.07 -6.35 -9.48
N ASP A 66 12.87 -7.40 -9.33
CA ASP A 66 14.30 -7.31 -9.07
C ASP A 66 14.61 -6.34 -7.91
N ASP A 67 15.28 -5.23 -8.19
CA ASP A 67 15.65 -4.18 -7.22
C ASP A 67 14.66 -3.00 -7.17
N THR A 68 13.54 -3.09 -7.90
CA THR A 68 12.54 -2.02 -8.03
C THR A 68 11.22 -2.41 -7.37
N THR A 69 10.59 -1.45 -6.70
CA THR A 69 9.22 -1.56 -6.19
C THR A 69 8.31 -0.72 -7.06
N GLU A 70 7.37 -1.37 -7.74
CA GLU A 70 6.36 -0.70 -8.56
C GLU A 70 5.09 -0.48 -7.72
N VAL A 71 4.76 0.76 -7.43
CA VAL A 71 3.55 1.12 -6.68
C VAL A 71 2.40 1.31 -7.67
N ILE A 72 1.40 0.44 -7.57
CA ILE A 72 0.25 0.39 -8.47
C ILE A 72 -0.82 1.39 -8.06
N THR A 73 -1.15 1.45 -6.77
CA THR A 73 -2.10 2.43 -6.23
C THR A 73 -1.90 2.62 -4.73
N VAL A 74 -2.32 3.79 -4.23
CA VAL A 74 -2.31 4.15 -2.82
C VAL A 74 -3.69 4.64 -2.42
N ILE A 75 -4.19 4.11 -1.30
CA ILE A 75 -5.49 4.48 -0.74
C ILE A 75 -5.26 5.04 0.67
N ASP A 76 -5.62 6.30 0.88
CA ASP A 76 -5.72 6.90 2.21
C ASP A 76 -7.08 6.57 2.85
N THR A 77 -7.06 6.12 4.09
CA THR A 77 -8.28 5.86 4.87
C THR A 77 -8.11 6.25 6.33
N SER A 78 -9.04 7.06 6.83
CA SER A 78 -9.10 7.50 8.24
C SER A 78 -10.11 6.73 9.09
N LYS A 79 -10.98 5.96 8.43
CA LYS A 79 -12.06 5.20 9.09
C LYS A 79 -12.14 3.81 8.47
N SER A 80 -12.67 2.84 9.22
CA SER A 80 -13.05 1.54 8.68
C SER A 80 -11.91 0.68 8.11
N LEU A 81 -10.64 0.94 8.45
CA LEU A 81 -9.52 0.08 8.02
C LEU A 81 -9.79 -1.39 8.39
N GLY A 82 -10.18 -1.65 9.63
CA GLY A 82 -10.52 -3.00 10.10
C GLY A 82 -11.62 -3.64 9.25
N LYS A 83 -12.69 -2.91 8.94
CA LYS A 83 -13.80 -3.39 8.10
C LYS A 83 -13.36 -3.65 6.65
N ILE A 84 -12.46 -2.83 6.10
CA ILE A 84 -11.89 -3.04 4.76
C ILE A 84 -11.12 -4.35 4.75
N ILE A 85 -10.22 -4.54 5.71
CA ILE A 85 -9.40 -5.76 5.81
C ILE A 85 -10.30 -6.98 6.02
N GLU A 86 -11.21 -6.93 6.98
CA GLU A 86 -12.14 -8.02 7.31
C GLU A 86 -12.97 -8.45 6.08
N ARG A 87 -13.53 -7.49 5.33
CA ARG A 87 -14.28 -7.77 4.11
C ARG A 87 -13.42 -8.44 3.02
N ARG A 88 -12.15 -8.07 2.92
CA ARG A 88 -11.23 -8.63 1.92
C ARG A 88 -10.74 -10.03 2.32
N LEU A 89 -10.52 -10.26 3.62
CA LEU A 89 -10.17 -11.57 4.15
C LEU A 89 -11.36 -12.54 4.08
N SER A 90 -12.57 -12.12 4.49
CA SER A 90 -13.76 -12.97 4.50
C SER A 90 -14.20 -13.41 3.11
N SER A 91 -13.96 -12.57 2.09
CA SER A 91 -14.17 -12.92 0.68
C SER A 91 -13.05 -13.79 0.09
N ARG A 92 -12.05 -14.20 0.89
CA ARG A 92 -10.81 -14.88 0.45
C ARG A 92 -10.09 -14.13 -0.67
N ARG A 93 -10.31 -12.82 -0.77
CA ARG A 93 -9.66 -11.99 -1.79
C ARG A 93 -8.25 -11.65 -1.36
N TRP A 94 -8.05 -11.37 -0.07
CA TRP A 94 -6.72 -11.16 0.49
C TRP A 94 -6.29 -12.37 1.30
N VAL A 95 -5.01 -12.71 1.17
CA VAL A 95 -4.32 -13.68 2.01
C VAL A 95 -3.27 -12.92 2.81
N GLU A 96 -3.25 -13.09 4.13
CA GLU A 96 -2.25 -12.48 5.00
C GLU A 96 -0.89 -13.18 4.83
N LEU A 97 0.19 -12.38 4.85
CA LEU A 97 1.57 -12.83 4.66
C LEU A 97 2.38 -12.70 5.94
#